data_AF-A0A7Y0SEA5-F1
#
_entry.id   AF-A0A7Y0SEA5-F1
#
_cell.length_a   1.000
_cell.length_b   1.000
_cell.length_c   1.000
_cell.angle_alpha   90.00
_cell.angle_beta   90.00
_cell.angle_gamma   90.00
#
_symmetry.space_group_name_H-M   'P 1'
#
loop_
_entity.id
_entity.type
_entity.pdbx_description
1 polymer ?
#
loop_
_entity_poly.entity_id
_entity_poly.type
_entity_poly.pdbx_seq_one_letter_code
_entity_poly.pdbx_strand_id
1 'polypeptide(L)'
;PDGNPNLGELEGVYNDNNGMDSIGGNAKSSLWSDANSGSPTISGAAYKVLLDATNQSKPDFSNDPLMNLSKKTYEDIDVISEGFGDCSAET
;
A
#
# COMPACT_ATOMS: atom_id res chain seq x y z
N PRO A 1 8.29 -18.07 -17.21
CA PRO A 1 6.95 -18.28 -16.60
C PRO A 1 5.94 -17.35 -17.24
N ASP A 2 4.97 -17.90 -17.96
CA ASP A 2 4.16 -17.18 -18.96
C ASP A 2 2.99 -16.39 -18.36
N GLY A 3 3.11 -15.94 -17.10
CA GLY A 3 2.13 -15.10 -16.41
C GLY A 3 0.78 -15.76 -16.10
N ASN A 4 0.54 -17.00 -16.54
CA ASN A 4 -0.71 -17.71 -16.29
C ASN A 4 -0.60 -18.55 -15.00
N PRO A 5 -1.40 -18.24 -13.96
CA PRO A 5 -1.43 -19.05 -12.75
C PRO A 5 -1.99 -20.45 -13.05
N ASN A 6 -1.39 -21.47 -12.45
CA ASN A 6 -1.88 -22.84 -12.55
C ASN A 6 -3.18 -22.96 -11.74
N LEU A 7 -4.32 -22.97 -12.43
CA LEU A 7 -5.64 -22.98 -11.80
C LEU A 7 -5.81 -24.18 -10.85
N GLY A 8 -5.25 -25.35 -11.19
CA GLY A 8 -5.32 -26.55 -10.36
C GLY A 8 -4.50 -26.47 -9.06
N GLU A 9 -3.51 -25.57 -8.99
CA GLU A 9 -2.79 -25.28 -7.74
C GLU A 9 -3.54 -24.28 -6.86
N LEU A 10 -4.46 -23.49 -7.43
CA LEU A 10 -5.21 -22.46 -6.72
C LEU A 10 -6.59 -22.95 -6.24
N GLU A 11 -7.13 -23.98 -6.88
CA GLU A 11 -8.38 -24.62 -6.47
C GLU A 11 -8.23 -25.25 -5.07
N GLY A 12 -9.06 -24.80 -4.13
CA GLY A 12 -9.08 -25.32 -2.76
C GLY A 12 -8.10 -24.68 -1.78
N VAL A 13 -7.28 -23.72 -2.22
CA VAL A 13 -6.29 -23.06 -1.35
C VAL A 13 -6.89 -21.89 -0.56
N TYR A 14 -8.00 -21.31 -1.00
CA TYR A 14 -8.61 -20.12 -0.37
C TYR A 14 -9.01 -20.31 1.11
N ASN A 15 -9.15 -21.55 1.59
CA ASN A 15 -9.46 -21.90 2.97
C ASN A 15 -8.35 -22.69 3.68
N ASP A 16 -7.19 -22.84 3.03
CA ASP A 16 -5.98 -23.46 3.59
C ASP A 16 -4.91 -22.37 3.77
N ASN A 17 -4.82 -21.85 5.00
CA ASN A 17 -3.84 -20.82 5.34
C ASN A 17 -2.40 -21.26 5.02
N ASN A 18 -2.04 -22.52 5.29
CA ASN A 18 -0.69 -23.02 5.04
C ASN A 18 -0.43 -23.17 3.54
N GLY A 19 -1.44 -23.62 2.79
CA GLY A 19 -1.41 -23.67 1.33
C GLY A 19 -1.22 -22.28 0.72
N MET A 20 -1.96 -21.27 1.21
CA MET A 20 -1.85 -19.88 0.77
C MET A 20 -0.46 -19.30 1.04
N ASP A 21 0.07 -19.51 2.24
CA ASP A 21 1.39 -19.02 2.63
C ASP A 21 2.49 -19.66 1.77
N SER A 22 2.39 -20.96 1.52
CA SER A 22 3.35 -21.69 0.68
C SER A 22 3.33 -21.20 -0.77
N ILE A 23 2.16 -21.17 -1.41
CA ILE A 23 2.03 -20.76 -2.82
C ILE A 23 2.39 -19.28 -2.98
N GLY A 24 1.86 -18.41 -2.12
CA GLY A 24 2.16 -16.99 -2.12
C GLY A 24 3.64 -16.70 -1.87
N GLY A 25 4.26 -17.42 -0.92
CA GLY A 25 5.68 -17.32 -0.62
C GLY A 25 6.57 -17.73 -1.80
N ASN A 26 6.21 -18.81 -2.49
CA ASN A 26 6.91 -19.28 -3.68
C ASN A 26 6.77 -18.30 -4.85
N ALA A 27 5.56 -17.79 -5.08
CA ALA A 27 5.29 -16.78 -6.11
C ALA A 27 6.11 -15.50 -5.86
N LYS A 28 6.10 -15.00 -4.62
CA LYS A 28 6.91 -13.83 -4.22
C LYS A 28 8.41 -14.06 -4.42
N SER A 29 8.92 -15.21 -4.00
CA SER A 29 10.35 -15.55 -4.17
C SER A 29 10.75 -15.63 -5.64
N SER A 30 9.87 -16.19 -6.48
CA SER A 30 10.07 -16.26 -7.93
C SER A 30 10.09 -14.89 -8.58
N LEU A 31 9.16 -14.00 -8.22
CA LEU A 31 9.13 -12.61 -8.68
C LEU A 31 10.38 -11.84 -8.26
N TRP A 32 10.85 -12.04 -7.03
CA TRP A 32 12.09 -11.44 -6.54
C TRP A 32 13.30 -11.92 -7.35
N SER A 33 13.40 -13.21 -7.63
CA SER A 33 14.49 -13.76 -8.45
C SER A 33 14.45 -13.23 -9.88
N ASP A 34 13.26 -13.17 -10.49
CA ASP A 34 13.05 -12.66 -11.85
C ASP A 34 13.43 -11.17 -11.94
N ALA A 35 12.99 -10.36 -10.97
CA ALA A 35 13.29 -8.93 -10.86
C ALA A 35 14.79 -8.60 -10.74
N ASN A 36 15.59 -9.52 -10.18
CA ASN A 36 17.04 -9.37 -10.03
C ASN A 36 17.83 -10.14 -11.11
N SER A 37 17.16 -10.72 -12.10
CA SER A 37 17.83 -11.39 -13.22
C SER A 37 18.39 -10.38 -14.22
N GLY A 38 19.30 -10.83 -15.10
CA GLY A 38 19.83 -9.99 -16.18
C GLY A 38 18.84 -9.68 -17.30
N SER A 39 17.67 -10.33 -17.32
CA SER A 39 16.64 -10.20 -18.34
C SER A 39 15.25 -10.47 -17.73
N PRO A 40 14.73 -9.55 -16.89
CA PRO A 40 13.48 -9.76 -16.17
C PRO A 40 12.29 -9.85 -17.13
N THR A 41 11.29 -10.66 -16.77
CA THR A 41 9.99 -10.61 -17.45
C THR A 41 9.25 -9.32 -17.11
N ILE A 42 8.14 -9.03 -17.81
CA ILE A 42 7.29 -7.86 -17.50
C ILE A 42 6.82 -7.89 -16.04
N SER A 43 6.44 -9.07 -15.53
CA SER A 43 5.98 -9.24 -14.14
C SER A 43 7.12 -9.02 -13.15
N GLY A 44 8.33 -9.51 -13.44
CA GLY A 44 9.53 -9.24 -12.63
C GLY A 44 9.91 -7.76 -12.63
N ALA A 45 9.86 -7.10 -13.78
CA ALA A 45 10.12 -5.66 -13.88
C ALA A 45 9.07 -4.83 -13.10
N ALA A 46 7.79 -5.20 -13.18
CA ALA A 46 6.74 -4.56 -12.38
C ALA A 46 6.96 -4.78 -10.87
N TYR A 47 7.34 -6.00 -10.48
CA TYR A 47 7.70 -6.30 -9.08
C TYR A 47 8.90 -5.46 -8.61
N LYS A 48 9.90 -5.25 -9.47
CA LYS A 48 11.06 -4.41 -9.17
C LYS A 48 10.68 -2.96 -8.90
N VAL A 49 9.77 -2.38 -9.68
CA VAL A 49 9.25 -1.01 -9.46
C VAL A 49 8.61 -0.91 -8.07
N LEU A 50 7.79 -1.89 -7.69
CA LEU A 50 7.16 -1.91 -6.37
C LEU A 50 8.21 -2.05 -5.25
N LEU A 51 9.20 -2.92 -5.43
CA LEU A 51 10.29 -3.11 -4.47
C LEU A 51 11.16 -1.86 -4.31
N ASP A 52 11.40 -1.13 -5.39
CA ASP A 52 12.17 0.11 -5.33
C ASP A 52 11.37 1.23 -4.66
N ALA A 53 10.05 1.28 -4.89
CA ALA A 53 9.16 2.20 -4.20
C ALA A 53 9.10 1.94 -2.68
N THR A 54 9.15 0.68 -2.23
CA THR A 54 9.18 0.37 -0.79
C THR A 54 10.51 0.69 -0.12
N ASN A 55 11.61 0.68 -0.89
CA ASN A 55 12.93 1.07 -0.40
C ASN A 55 13.20 2.57 -0.52
N GLN A 56 12.30 3.33 -1.14
CA GLN A 56 12.40 4.77 -1.22
C GLN A 56 12.33 5.38 0.19
N SER A 57 13.21 6.33 0.47
CA SER A 57 13.14 7.07 1.73
C SER A 57 11.78 7.75 1.85
N LYS A 58 11.15 7.60 3.02
CA LYS A 58 9.93 8.35 3.32
C LYS A 58 10.24 9.84 3.18
N PRO A 59 9.46 10.60 2.37
CA PRO A 59 9.64 12.04 2.30
C PRO A 59 9.44 12.66 3.68
N ASP A 60 10.29 13.63 4.03
CA ASP A 60 10.11 14.39 5.26
C ASP A 60 9.02 15.45 5.06
N PHE A 61 7.85 15.20 5.66
CA PHE A 61 6.72 16.12 5.62
C PHE A 61 6.67 17.07 6.83
N SER A 62 7.74 17.15 7.63
CA SER A 62 7.76 18.01 8.83
C SER A 62 7.58 19.50 8.51
N ASN A 63 8.02 19.93 7.32
CA ASN A 63 7.89 21.31 6.84
C ASN A 63 6.91 21.45 5.66
N ASP A 64 6.11 20.43 5.37
CA ASP A 64 5.16 20.48 4.26
C ASP A 64 3.98 21.43 4.59
N PRO A 65 3.73 22.48 3.79
CA PRO A 65 2.70 23.46 4.10
C PRO A 65 1.28 22.89 4.16
N LEU A 66 0.96 21.91 3.33
CA LEU A 66 -0.37 21.29 3.31
C LEU A 66 -0.57 20.39 4.52
N MET A 67 0.44 19.58 4.86
CA MET A 67 0.41 18.75 6.06
C MET A 67 0.35 19.62 7.34
N ASN A 68 1.07 20.73 7.37
CA ASN A 68 1.02 21.66 8.49
C ASN A 68 -0.34 22.36 8.61
N LEU A 69 -0.97 22.71 7.49
CA LEU A 69 -2.35 23.21 7.50
C LEU A 69 -3.31 22.14 8.06
N SER A 70 -3.21 20.89 7.60
CA SER A 70 -4.06 19.80 8.11
C SER A 70 -3.87 19.56 9.61
N LYS A 71 -2.62 19.56 10.09
CA LYS A 71 -2.31 19.46 11.54
C LYS A 71 -2.96 20.60 12.31
N LYS A 72 -2.79 21.84 11.84
CA LYS A 72 -3.39 23.02 12.47
C LYS A 72 -4.92 22.92 12.52
N THR A 73 -5.58 22.52 11.43
CA THR A 73 -7.03 22.31 11.42
C THR A 73 -7.47 21.27 12.46
N TYR A 74 -6.66 20.22 12.67
CA TYR A 74 -6.95 19.21 13.68
C TYR A 74 -6.72 19.73 15.11
N GLU A 75 -5.67 20.52 15.33
CA GLU A 75 -5.40 21.19 16.62
C GLU A 75 -6.50 22.21 16.96
N ASP A 76 -7.02 22.91 15.96
CA ASP A 76 -8.07 23.92 16.09
C ASP A 76 -9.49 23.31 16.06
N ILE A 77 -9.64 21.97 16.07
CA ILE A 77 -10.94 21.31 15.85
C ILE A 77 -11.99 21.68 16.88
N ASP A 78 -11.59 21.93 18.13
CA ASP A 78 -12.49 22.36 19.20
C ASP A 78 -13.01 23.77 18.95
N VAL A 79 -12.14 24.71 18.54
CA VAL A 79 -12.53 26.09 18.14
C VAL A 79 -13.44 26.07 16.92
N ILE A 80 -13.14 25.22 15.95
CA ILE A 80 -13.98 25.03 14.77
C ILE A 80 -15.36 24.49 15.20
N SER A 81 -15.41 23.54 16.13
CA SER A 81 -16.65 22.96 16.63
C SER A 81 -17.50 23.94 17.46
N GLU A 82 -16.88 24.85 18.21
CA GLU A 82 -17.56 25.95 18.90
C GLU A 82 -18.31 26.85 17.91
N GLY A 83 -17.72 27.11 16.74
CA GLY A 83 -18.35 27.89 15.67
C GLY A 83 -19.49 27.19 14.93
N PHE A 84 -19.55 25.85 14.95
CA PHE A 84 -20.61 25.06 14.32
C PHE A 84 -21.69 24.56 15.30
N GLY A 85 -21.45 24.65 16.61
CA GLY A 85 -22.32 24.14 17.67
C GLY A 85 -23.36 25.13 18.20
N ASP A 86 -23.28 26.42 17.83
CA ASP A 86 -24.26 27.41 18.26
C ASP A 86 -25.50 27.42 17.35
N CYS A 87 -26.38 26.43 17.54
CA CYS A 87 -27.72 26.44 16.98
C CYS A 87 -28.70 27.35 17.76
N SER A 88 -28.21 28.17 18.70
CA SER A 88 -29.04 29.12 19.46
C SER A 88 -29.18 30.49 18.79
N ALA A 89 -28.50 30.70 17.66
CA ALA A 89 -28.80 31.83 16.78
C ALA A 89 -30.23 31.68 16.23
N GLU A 90 -31.18 32.37 16.88
CA GLU A 90 -32.54 32.54 16.37
C GLU A 90 -32.47 33.20 14.97
N THR A 91 -33.15 32.57 14.01
CA THR A 91 -33.38 33.08 12.66
C THR A 91 -34.25 34.34 12.65
#